data_AF-A0AAV8VMC9-F1
#
_entry.id   AF-A0AAV8VMC9-F1
#
_cell.length_a   1.000
_cell.length_b   1.000
_cell.length_c   1.000
_cell.angle_alpha   90.00
_cell.angle_beta   90.00
_cell.angle_gamma   90.00
#
_symmetry.space_group_name_H-M   'P 1'
#
loop_
_entity.id
_entity.type
_entity.pdbx_description
1 polymer ?
#
loop_
_entity_poly.entity_id
_entity_poly.type
_entity_poly.pdbx_seq_one_letter_code
_entity_poly.pdbx_strand_id
1 'polypeptide(L)'
;MNHNRLLESAKSHSSQTKGGLLWKCWKELSDLARHNRVVLLWVPGHSGIKGDEKADELARKGSSASYIGPEPAVGVSKTMVRSQVKEWVNAQHKEYWNNITRHQHGKIFIRESSAKLTRELLTLSRNKLRIIAGLLTGHCALKAHLIRMGLYNGDPNCRLCGRGAESAYHILCECEALDHRRQTVYGRPSMSPAEYSAHPAAGLYRLVQGSRVLESVL
;
A
#
# COMPACT_ATOMS: atom_id res chain seq x y z
N MET A 1 -10.17 -1.72 -40.05
CA MET A 1 -9.35 -0.57 -39.60
C MET A 1 -8.11 -0.48 -40.47
N ASN A 2 -7.84 0.68 -41.05
CA ASN A 2 -6.90 0.86 -42.16
C ASN A 2 -5.42 0.61 -41.79
N HIS A 3 -4.78 -0.30 -42.52
CA HIS A 3 -3.36 -0.68 -42.44
C HIS A 3 -2.37 0.51 -42.55
N ASN A 4 -2.77 1.63 -43.17
CA ASN A 4 -1.91 2.82 -43.32
C ASN A 4 -1.75 3.67 -42.05
N ARG A 5 -2.67 3.58 -41.07
CA ARG A 5 -2.64 4.48 -39.90
C ARG A 5 -1.49 4.21 -38.93
N LEU A 6 -0.99 2.98 -38.81
CA LEU A 6 0.10 2.65 -37.87
C LEU A 6 1.46 3.15 -38.37
N LEU A 7 1.73 3.03 -39.68
CA LEU A 7 2.94 3.56 -40.30
C LEU A 7 2.92 5.10 -40.37
N GLU A 8 1.76 5.70 -40.63
CA GLU A 8 1.59 7.16 -40.55
C GLU A 8 1.70 7.67 -39.11
N SER A 9 1.19 6.92 -38.12
CA SER A 9 1.36 7.26 -36.70
C SER A 9 2.81 7.11 -36.24
N ALA A 10 3.57 6.14 -36.77
CA ALA A 10 5.00 6.01 -36.49
C ALA A 10 5.81 7.15 -37.13
N LYS A 11 5.45 7.59 -38.35
CA LYS A 11 6.05 8.76 -39.02
C LYS A 11 5.69 10.11 -38.36
N SER A 12 4.45 10.26 -37.89
CA SER A 12 3.99 11.48 -37.22
C SER A 12 4.48 11.57 -35.77
N HIS A 13 4.60 10.43 -35.06
CA HIS A 13 5.24 10.39 -33.75
C HIS A 13 6.75 10.56 -33.84
N SER A 14 7.45 10.01 -34.85
CA SER A 14 8.92 10.16 -34.95
C SER A 14 9.37 11.61 -35.17
N SER A 15 8.52 12.45 -35.77
CA SER A 15 8.75 13.89 -35.94
C SER A 15 8.45 14.72 -34.68
N GLN A 16 7.74 14.15 -33.70
CA GLN A 16 7.40 14.80 -32.41
C GLN A 16 8.07 14.18 -31.17
N THR A 17 8.54 12.93 -31.23
CA THR A 17 9.15 12.23 -30.10
C THR A 17 10.68 12.34 -30.16
N LYS A 18 11.27 13.03 -29.18
CA LYS A 18 12.73 13.21 -28.97
C LYS A 18 13.48 11.92 -28.57
N GLY A 19 13.21 10.78 -29.21
CA GLY A 19 13.77 9.48 -28.83
C GLY A 19 14.67 8.89 -29.91
N GLY A 20 15.99 8.98 -29.73
CA GLY A 20 16.96 8.41 -30.67
C GLY A 20 16.78 6.90 -30.92
N LEU A 21 16.20 6.16 -29.96
CA LEU A 21 15.92 4.73 -30.10
C LEU A 21 14.75 4.44 -31.06
N LEU A 22 13.68 5.25 -31.01
CA LEU A 22 12.53 5.10 -31.93
C LEU A 22 12.93 5.41 -33.37
N TRP A 23 13.75 6.44 -33.56
CA TRP A 23 14.31 6.77 -34.87
C TRP A 23 15.19 5.64 -35.42
N LYS A 24 16.09 5.09 -34.59
CA LYS A 24 16.89 3.92 -34.98
C LYS A 24 16.01 2.73 -35.37
N CYS A 25 15.03 2.38 -34.54
CA CYS A 25 14.09 1.29 -34.84
C CYS A 25 13.34 1.52 -36.16
N TRP A 26 12.85 2.74 -36.39
CA TRP A 26 12.18 3.09 -37.65
C TRP A 26 13.11 2.97 -38.86
N LYS A 27 14.36 3.41 -38.73
CA LYS A 27 15.37 3.30 -39.78
C LYS A 27 15.66 1.83 -40.12
N GLU A 28 15.91 0.99 -39.12
CA GLU A 28 16.15 -0.45 -39.30
C GLU A 28 14.95 -1.15 -39.95
N LEU A 29 13.72 -0.84 -39.52
CA LEU A 29 12.50 -1.36 -40.14
C LEU A 29 12.35 -0.91 -41.60
N SER A 30 12.72 0.33 -41.90
CA SER A 30 12.68 0.87 -43.26
C SER A 30 13.73 0.22 -44.16
N ASP A 31 14.94 0.01 -43.65
CA ASP A 31 16.02 -0.67 -44.36
C ASP A 31 15.68 -2.14 -44.63
N LEU A 32 15.08 -2.84 -43.67
CA LEU A 32 14.54 -4.20 -43.84
C LEU A 32 13.47 -4.25 -44.94
N ALA A 33 12.59 -3.25 -44.98
CA ALA A 33 11.50 -3.15 -45.95
C ALA A 33 11.98 -2.87 -47.39
N ARG A 34 13.23 -2.42 -47.59
CA ARG A 34 13.80 -2.21 -48.95
C ARG A 34 13.90 -3.52 -49.75
N HIS A 35 14.09 -4.64 -49.07
CA HIS A 35 14.32 -5.95 -49.69
C HIS A 35 13.26 -6.99 -49.30
N ASN A 36 12.32 -6.64 -48.42
CA ASN A 36 11.32 -7.55 -47.87
C ASN A 36 9.94 -6.89 -47.85
N ARG A 37 8.88 -7.68 -48.04
CA ARG A 37 7.52 -7.21 -47.77
C ARG A 37 7.26 -7.22 -46.26
N VAL A 38 7.35 -6.05 -45.64
CA VAL A 38 7.07 -5.87 -44.21
C VAL A 38 5.65 -5.34 -43.99
N VAL A 39 4.88 -5.98 -43.12
CA VAL A 39 3.54 -5.53 -42.70
C VAL A 39 3.52 -5.36 -41.19
N LEU A 40 3.17 -4.16 -40.72
CA LEU A 40 2.97 -3.90 -39.29
C LEU A 40 1.49 -4.08 -38.94
N LEU A 41 1.23 -4.92 -37.96
CA LEU A 41 -0.09 -5.18 -37.40
C LEU A 41 -0.08 -4.81 -35.92
N TRP A 42 -1.13 -4.10 -35.48
CA TRP A 42 -1.36 -3.90 -34.06
C TRP A 42 -2.17 -5.06 -33.50
N VAL A 43 -1.76 -5.53 -32.32
CA VAL A 43 -2.41 -6.62 -31.59
C VAL A 43 -2.67 -6.12 -30.17
N PRO A 44 -3.84 -6.39 -29.58
CA PRO A 44 -4.10 -6.02 -28.19
C PRO A 44 -3.25 -6.87 -27.24
N GLY A 45 -2.52 -6.21 -26.34
CA GLY A 45 -1.71 -6.89 -25.33
C GLY A 45 -2.58 -7.65 -24.31
N HIS A 46 -1.99 -8.68 -23.69
CA HIS A 46 -2.61 -9.48 -22.61
C HIS A 46 -3.98 -10.09 -22.96
N SER A 47 -4.24 -10.34 -24.24
CA SER A 47 -5.53 -10.82 -24.74
C SER A 47 -5.56 -12.33 -25.03
N GLY A 48 -4.62 -13.12 -24.50
CA GLY A 48 -4.58 -14.57 -24.75
C GLY A 48 -3.95 -14.97 -26.10
N ILE A 49 -3.38 -14.02 -26.85
CA ILE A 49 -2.86 -14.29 -28.20
C ILE A 49 -1.48 -14.93 -28.07
N LYS A 50 -1.43 -16.24 -28.33
CA LYS A 50 -0.23 -17.08 -28.13
C LYS A 50 1.08 -16.48 -28.68
N GLY A 51 1.03 -15.85 -29.86
CA GLY A 51 2.21 -15.22 -30.46
C GLY A 51 2.68 -13.96 -29.71
N ASP A 52 1.74 -13.12 -29.30
CA ASP A 52 2.01 -11.90 -28.51
C ASP A 52 2.54 -12.26 -27.12
N GLU A 53 1.87 -13.20 -26.44
CA GLU A 53 2.30 -13.68 -25.12
C GLU A 53 3.69 -14.30 -25.17
N LYS A 54 4.02 -15.05 -26.24
CA LYS A 54 5.34 -15.64 -26.39
C LYS A 54 6.41 -14.57 -26.67
N ALA A 55 6.09 -13.57 -27.49
CA ALA A 55 6.98 -12.44 -27.74
C ALA A 55 7.24 -11.64 -26.46
N ASP A 56 6.21 -11.36 -25.66
CA ASP A 56 6.31 -10.68 -24.37
C ASP A 56 7.09 -11.50 -23.34
N GLU A 57 6.89 -12.82 -23.27
CA GLU A 57 7.69 -13.74 -22.46
C GLU A 57 9.18 -13.66 -22.81
N LEU A 58 9.52 -13.72 -24.10
CA LEU A 58 10.90 -13.66 -24.59
C LEU A 58 11.53 -12.29 -24.35
N ALA A 59 10.79 -11.20 -24.60
CA ALA A 59 11.24 -9.84 -24.32
C ALA A 59 11.54 -9.66 -22.82
N ARG A 60 10.66 -10.16 -21.95
CA ARG A 60 10.88 -10.15 -20.49
C ARG A 60 12.15 -10.91 -20.11
N LYS A 61 12.33 -12.13 -20.62
CA LYS A 61 13.55 -12.93 -20.38
C LYS A 61 14.82 -12.20 -20.83
N GLY A 62 14.80 -11.59 -22.01
CA GLY A 62 15.92 -10.80 -22.52
C GLY A 62 16.20 -9.57 -21.67
N SER A 63 15.16 -8.86 -21.23
CA SER A 63 15.31 -7.67 -20.38
C SER A 63 15.77 -7.96 -18.95
N SER A 64 15.55 -9.18 -18.46
CA SER A 64 16.01 -9.63 -17.14
C SER A 64 17.43 -10.21 -17.17
N ALA A 65 17.98 -10.51 -18.34
CA ALA A 65 19.33 -11.02 -18.49
C ALA A 65 20.35 -9.88 -18.35
N SER A 66 21.58 -10.21 -17.96
CA SER A 66 22.70 -9.27 -18.01
C SER A 66 22.87 -8.77 -19.44
N TYR A 67 23.03 -7.45 -19.61
CA TYR A 67 23.28 -6.86 -20.91
C TYR A 67 24.62 -7.37 -21.47
N ILE A 68 24.58 -7.96 -22.67
CA ILE A 68 25.76 -8.39 -23.43
C ILE A 68 25.69 -7.64 -24.77
N GLY A 69 26.50 -6.59 -24.92
CA GLY A 69 26.53 -5.78 -26.14
C GLY A 69 27.51 -4.60 -26.07
N PRO A 70 27.76 -3.91 -27.20
CA PRO A 70 28.63 -2.74 -27.24
C PRO A 70 28.00 -1.56 -26.49
N GLU A 71 28.82 -0.67 -25.94
CA GLU A 71 28.35 0.57 -25.33
C GLU A 71 27.96 1.62 -26.38
N PRO A 72 26.99 2.51 -26.09
CA PRO A 72 26.26 2.64 -24.83
C PRO A 72 25.06 1.68 -24.76
N ALA A 73 24.96 0.96 -23.63
CA ALA A 73 23.80 0.14 -23.31
C ALA A 73 22.53 0.99 -23.17
N VAL A 74 21.36 0.37 -23.35
CA VAL A 74 20.10 1.02 -22.97
C VAL A 74 20.12 1.26 -21.47
N GLY A 75 20.02 2.53 -21.06
CA GLY A 75 20.09 2.91 -19.65
C GLY A 75 18.97 2.29 -18.80
N VAL A 76 19.22 2.16 -17.50
CA VAL A 76 18.25 1.65 -16.54
C VAL A 76 16.99 2.54 -16.54
N SER A 77 15.81 1.92 -16.65
CA SER A 77 14.57 2.68 -16.62
C SER A 77 14.37 3.36 -15.26
N LYS A 78 13.84 4.59 -15.27
CA LYS A 78 13.47 5.30 -14.03
C LYS A 78 12.52 4.47 -13.16
N THR A 79 11.63 3.70 -13.78
CA THR A 79 10.68 2.82 -13.09
C THR A 79 11.40 1.70 -12.34
N MET A 80 12.39 1.06 -12.96
CA MET A 80 13.21 0.02 -12.32
C MET A 80 13.96 0.58 -11.12
N VAL A 81 14.65 1.73 -11.28
CA VAL A 81 15.35 2.39 -10.17
C VAL A 81 14.39 2.70 -9.02
N ARG A 82 13.21 3.26 -9.32
CA ARG A 82 12.20 3.58 -8.31
C ARG A 82 11.66 2.33 -7.60
N SER A 83 11.49 1.21 -8.30
CA SER A 83 11.06 -0.06 -7.69
C SER A 83 12.11 -0.57 -6.71
N GLN A 84 13.37 -0.67 -7.16
CA GLN A 84 14.49 -1.15 -6.33
C GLN A 84 14.69 -0.28 -5.09
N VAL A 85 14.65 1.05 -5.23
CA VAL A 85 14.74 1.97 -4.09
C VAL A 85 13.57 1.78 -3.14
N LYS A 86 12.35 1.63 -3.65
CA LYS A 86 11.15 1.41 -2.82
C LYS A 86 11.24 0.09 -2.05
N GLU A 87 11.67 -0.98 -2.70
CA GLU A 87 11.88 -2.29 -2.07
C GLU A 87 12.92 -2.22 -0.96
N TRP A 88 14.07 -1.58 -1.24
CA TRP A 88 15.10 -1.36 -0.24
C TRP A 88 14.61 -0.54 0.96
N VAL A 89 13.94 0.60 0.72
CA VAL A 89 13.36 1.42 1.80
C VAL A 89 12.36 0.63 2.65
N ASN A 90 11.50 -0.17 2.02
CA ASN A 90 10.53 -0.99 2.75
C ASN A 90 11.22 -2.07 3.61
N ALA A 91 12.28 -2.69 3.10
CA ALA A 91 13.07 -3.67 3.84
C ALA A 91 13.75 -3.02 5.06
N GLN A 92 14.42 -1.88 4.87
CA GLN A 92 15.06 -1.12 5.95
C GLN A 92 14.05 -0.66 7.01
N HIS A 93 12.89 -0.15 6.58
CA HIS A 93 11.82 0.23 7.49
C HIS A 93 11.30 -0.96 8.30
N LYS A 94 11.08 -2.12 7.66
CA LYS A 94 10.60 -3.33 8.34
C LYS A 94 11.61 -3.84 9.36
N GLU A 95 12.89 -3.86 9.01
CA GLU A 95 13.98 -4.23 9.92
C GLU A 95 14.02 -3.28 11.14
N TYR A 96 14.07 -1.97 10.89
CA TYR A 96 14.05 -0.96 11.95
C TYR A 96 12.81 -1.09 12.85
N TRP A 97 11.64 -1.22 12.24
CA TRP A 97 10.37 -1.37 12.96
C TRP A 97 10.36 -2.63 13.83
N ASN A 98 10.91 -3.75 13.36
CA ASN A 98 10.97 -4.97 14.17
C ASN A 98 11.95 -4.83 15.34
N ASN A 99 13.09 -4.17 15.12
CA ASN A 99 14.19 -4.10 16.10
C ASN A 99 14.02 -3.06 17.22
N ILE A 100 13.15 -2.05 17.07
CA ILE A 100 12.94 -1.06 18.14
C ILE A 100 12.26 -1.71 19.38
N THR A 101 12.79 -1.53 20.59
CA THR A 101 12.23 -2.17 21.80
C THR A 101 10.96 -1.49 22.34
N ARG A 102 10.76 -0.22 22.00
CA ARG A 102 9.61 0.60 22.41
C ARG A 102 8.39 0.33 21.50
N HIS A 103 7.27 0.97 21.81
CA HIS A 103 6.05 0.98 20.96
C HIS A 103 5.33 -0.37 20.91
N GLN A 104 5.47 -1.21 21.94
CA GLN A 104 4.90 -2.56 22.02
C GLN A 104 3.41 -2.61 21.64
N HIS A 105 2.58 -1.72 22.21
CA HIS A 105 1.16 -1.63 21.84
C HIS A 105 0.97 -1.34 20.35
N GLY A 106 1.62 -0.29 19.83
CA GLY A 106 1.54 0.10 18.42
C GLY A 106 1.92 -1.04 17.47
N LYS A 107 2.97 -1.79 17.79
CA LYS A 107 3.46 -2.92 16.98
C LYS A 107 2.49 -4.10 16.91
N ILE A 108 1.68 -4.30 17.95
CA ILE A 108 0.70 -5.38 17.98
C ILE A 108 -0.40 -5.14 16.93
N PHE A 109 -0.77 -3.88 16.68
CA PHE A 109 -1.80 -3.50 15.69
C PHE A 109 -1.21 -3.08 14.33
N ILE A 110 -0.03 -2.47 14.32
CA ILE A 110 0.67 -1.99 13.11
C ILE A 110 1.95 -2.81 12.95
N ARG A 111 1.80 -4.01 12.39
CA ARG A 111 2.93 -4.95 12.21
C ARG A 111 3.90 -4.51 11.11
N GLU A 112 3.37 -3.93 10.05
CA GLU A 112 4.16 -3.47 8.91
C GLU A 112 3.51 -2.26 8.23
N SER A 113 4.28 -1.61 7.35
CA SER A 113 3.78 -0.51 6.54
C SER A 113 2.70 -1.02 5.58
N SER A 114 1.52 -0.37 5.60
CA SER A 114 0.40 -0.74 4.74
C SER A 114 -0.08 0.48 3.97
N ALA A 115 0.20 0.51 2.67
CA ALA A 115 -0.27 1.57 1.79
C ALA A 115 -1.80 1.64 1.74
N LYS A 116 -2.49 0.50 1.94
CA LYS A 116 -3.96 0.45 2.07
C LYS A 116 -4.41 1.22 3.31
N LEU A 117 -3.86 0.88 4.49
CA LEU A 117 -4.18 1.55 5.74
C LEU A 117 -3.85 3.04 5.67
N THR A 118 -2.69 3.42 5.12
CA THR A 118 -2.32 4.83 4.93
C THR A 118 -3.36 5.58 4.10
N ARG A 119 -3.77 5.04 2.95
CA ARG A 119 -4.81 5.66 2.12
C ARG A 119 -6.12 5.83 2.88
N GLU A 120 -6.58 4.79 3.56
CA GLU A 120 -7.80 4.85 4.36
C GLU A 120 -7.73 5.92 5.45
N LEU A 121 -6.63 5.96 6.22
CA LEU A 121 -6.44 6.94 7.29
C LEU A 121 -6.42 8.38 6.78
N LEU A 122 -5.81 8.62 5.61
CA LEU A 122 -5.73 9.95 4.99
C LEU A 122 -7.09 10.47 4.49
N THR A 123 -8.08 9.59 4.27
CA THR A 123 -9.44 10.02 3.92
C THR A 123 -10.29 10.47 5.12
N LEU A 124 -9.82 10.25 6.34
CA LEU A 124 -10.60 10.53 7.54
C LEU A 124 -10.49 12.00 7.96
N SER A 125 -11.57 12.54 8.53
CA SER A 125 -11.52 13.83 9.23
C SER A 125 -10.47 13.80 10.35
N ARG A 126 -9.86 14.95 10.64
CA ARG A 126 -8.83 15.10 11.69
C ARG A 126 -9.23 14.47 13.03
N ASN A 127 -10.48 14.63 13.47
CA ASN A 127 -10.94 14.06 14.75
C ASN A 127 -10.99 12.52 14.73
N LYS A 128 -11.53 11.94 13.66
CA LYS A 128 -11.55 10.47 13.48
C LYS A 128 -10.13 9.91 13.42
N LEU A 129 -9.24 10.56 12.67
CA LEU A 129 -7.83 10.15 12.58
C LEU A 129 -7.15 10.19 13.95
N ARG A 130 -7.32 11.27 14.73
CA ARG A 130 -6.79 11.39 16.09
C ARG A 130 -7.21 10.22 16.99
N ILE A 131 -8.51 9.88 16.98
CA ILE A 131 -9.06 8.80 17.80
C ILE A 131 -8.46 7.46 17.38
N ILE A 132 -8.48 7.16 16.08
CA ILE A 132 -8.00 5.87 15.56
C ILE A 132 -6.49 5.72 15.77
N ALA A 133 -5.70 6.76 15.49
CA ALA A 133 -4.28 6.76 15.75
C ALA A 133 -3.98 6.56 17.25
N GLY A 134 -4.74 7.23 18.14
CA GLY A 134 -4.60 7.04 19.58
C GLY A 134 -4.92 5.63 20.05
N LEU A 135 -5.96 4.99 19.50
CA LEU A 135 -6.31 3.59 19.79
C LEU A 135 -5.24 2.61 19.27
N LEU A 136 -4.79 2.79 18.03
CA LEU A 136 -3.80 1.92 17.41
C LEU A 136 -2.42 2.04 18.07
N THR A 137 -2.04 3.23 18.51
CA THR A 137 -0.74 3.48 19.14
C THR A 137 -0.76 3.37 20.66
N GLY A 138 -1.94 3.32 21.27
CA GLY A 138 -2.12 3.32 22.73
C GLY A 138 -1.92 4.69 23.39
N HIS A 139 -1.87 5.77 22.59
CA HIS A 139 -1.72 7.16 23.03
C HIS A 139 -3.05 7.89 22.92
N CYS A 140 -3.99 7.56 23.81
CA CYS A 140 -5.29 8.20 23.90
C CYS A 140 -5.67 8.43 25.37
N ALA A 141 -6.65 9.30 25.61
CA ALA A 141 -7.11 9.70 26.96
C ALA A 141 -7.93 8.61 27.68
N LEU A 142 -7.39 7.39 27.73
CA LEU A 142 -7.88 6.29 28.55
C LEU A 142 -7.14 6.30 29.89
N LYS A 143 -7.80 5.83 30.96
CA LYS A 143 -7.24 5.89 32.31
C LYS A 143 -5.84 5.27 32.40
N ALA A 144 -5.59 4.12 31.76
CA ALA A 144 -4.26 3.49 31.83
C ALA A 144 -3.13 4.34 31.22
N HIS A 145 -3.43 5.10 30.16
CA HIS A 145 -2.45 6.02 29.57
C HIS A 145 -2.25 7.26 30.46
N LEU A 146 -3.34 7.82 30.99
CA LEU A 146 -3.28 9.00 31.86
C LEU A 146 -2.58 8.71 33.19
N ILE A 147 -2.80 7.53 33.79
CA ILE A 147 -2.06 7.05 34.97
C ILE A 147 -0.56 6.98 34.66
N ARG A 148 -0.18 6.40 33.51
CA ARG A 148 1.22 6.34 33.09
C ARG A 148 1.85 7.72 32.90
N MET A 149 1.06 8.71 32.51
CA MET A 149 1.47 10.11 32.39
C MET A 149 1.45 10.88 33.72
N GLY A 150 0.93 10.30 34.81
CA GLY A 150 0.74 10.99 36.08
C GLY A 150 -0.39 12.03 36.08
N LEU A 151 -1.30 11.98 35.10
CA LEU A 151 -2.42 12.93 34.95
C LEU A 151 -3.71 12.43 35.61
N TYR A 152 -3.77 11.16 36.02
CA TYR A 152 -4.92 10.56 36.67
C TYR A 152 -4.46 9.60 37.77
N ASN A 153 -5.06 9.70 38.95
CA ASN A 153 -4.74 8.89 40.14
C ASN A 153 -5.97 8.15 40.72
N GLY A 154 -7.08 8.12 39.97
CA GLY A 154 -8.30 7.43 40.37
C GLY A 154 -8.33 5.95 39.98
N ASP A 155 -9.53 5.37 40.02
CA ASP A 155 -9.78 3.96 39.72
C ASP A 155 -9.32 3.56 38.30
N PRO A 156 -8.38 2.61 38.14
CA PRO A 156 -7.87 2.19 36.84
C PRO A 156 -8.87 1.37 36.03
N ASN A 157 -9.96 0.89 36.64
CA ASN A 157 -10.89 -0.01 35.98
C ASN A 157 -11.58 0.64 34.78
N CYS A 158 -11.83 -0.19 33.76
CA CYS A 158 -12.53 0.21 32.54
C CYS A 158 -13.86 0.89 32.86
N ARG A 159 -14.07 2.10 32.33
CA ARG A 159 -15.30 2.87 32.60
C ARG A 159 -16.56 2.25 32.00
N LEU A 160 -16.40 1.32 31.05
CA LEU A 160 -17.50 0.66 30.37
C LEU A 160 -17.94 -0.62 31.08
N CYS A 161 -17.00 -1.53 31.37
CA CYS A 161 -17.31 -2.85 31.94
C CYS A 161 -16.94 -3.01 33.42
N GLY A 162 -16.23 -2.04 34.01
CA GLY A 162 -15.80 -2.09 35.41
C GLY A 162 -14.69 -3.11 35.71
N ARG A 163 -14.08 -3.74 34.69
CA ARG A 163 -13.05 -4.77 34.85
C ARG A 163 -11.77 -4.43 34.10
N GLY A 164 -10.63 -4.72 34.72
CA GLY A 164 -9.30 -4.57 34.12
C GLY A 164 -8.91 -3.11 33.89
N ALA A 165 -7.61 -2.87 33.69
CA ALA A 165 -7.10 -1.53 33.40
C ALA A 165 -7.67 -1.01 32.07
N GLU A 166 -8.16 0.23 32.07
CA GLU A 166 -8.68 0.87 30.85
C GLU A 166 -7.55 1.22 29.87
N SER A 167 -7.07 0.22 29.14
CA SER A 167 -6.07 0.35 28.09
C SER A 167 -6.72 0.31 26.72
N ALA A 168 -6.01 0.82 25.70
CA ALA A 168 -6.49 0.70 24.32
C ALA A 168 -6.61 -0.78 23.90
N TYR A 169 -5.75 -1.66 24.42
CA TYR A 169 -5.84 -3.10 24.15
C TYR A 169 -7.14 -3.67 24.74
N HIS A 170 -7.44 -3.33 26.00
CA HIS A 170 -8.69 -3.74 26.63
C HIS A 170 -9.91 -3.25 25.84
N ILE A 171 -9.97 -1.97 25.48
CA ILE A 171 -11.06 -1.39 24.68
C ILE A 171 -11.22 -2.11 23.33
N LEU A 172 -10.12 -2.37 22.63
CA LEU A 172 -10.18 -3.02 21.32
C LEU A 172 -10.50 -4.51 21.42
N CYS A 173 -9.88 -5.26 22.33
CA CYS A 173 -9.83 -6.72 22.26
C CYS A 173 -10.62 -7.44 23.36
N GLU A 174 -10.77 -6.85 24.55
CA GLU A 174 -11.22 -7.58 25.76
C GLU A 174 -12.50 -7.03 26.39
N CYS A 175 -12.85 -5.77 26.15
CA CYS A 175 -13.92 -5.10 26.86
C CYS A 175 -15.30 -5.67 26.49
N GLU A 176 -15.88 -6.52 27.33
CA GLU A 176 -17.17 -7.19 27.06
C GLU A 176 -18.32 -6.22 26.79
N ALA A 177 -18.29 -5.02 27.38
CA ALA A 177 -19.26 -3.97 27.09
C ALA A 177 -19.27 -3.52 25.61
N LEU A 178 -18.24 -3.88 24.84
CA LEU A 178 -18.12 -3.61 23.41
C LEU A 178 -18.34 -4.86 22.54
N ASP A 179 -18.70 -6.03 23.10
CA ASP A 179 -18.89 -7.27 22.33
C ASP A 179 -19.95 -7.13 21.24
N HIS A 180 -21.14 -6.62 21.59
CA HIS A 180 -22.21 -6.40 20.62
C HIS A 180 -21.78 -5.43 19.51
N ARG A 181 -20.95 -4.43 19.86
CA ARG A 181 -20.44 -3.47 18.87
C ARG A 181 -19.41 -4.09 17.95
N ARG A 182 -18.50 -4.93 18.49
CA ARG A 182 -17.59 -5.72 17.66
C ARG A 182 -18.36 -6.66 16.75
N GLN A 183 -19.42 -7.31 17.25
CA GLN A 183 -20.30 -8.15 16.44
C GLN A 183 -20.92 -7.36 15.27
N THR A 184 -21.43 -6.16 15.55
CA THR A 184 -22.05 -5.30 14.54
C THR A 184 -21.04 -4.79 13.50
N VAL A 185 -19.83 -4.41 13.93
CA VAL A 185 -18.83 -3.77 13.06
C VAL A 185 -17.95 -4.77 12.32
N TYR A 186 -17.63 -5.91 12.93
CA TYR A 186 -16.64 -6.89 12.49
C TYR A 186 -17.19 -8.32 12.36
N GLY A 187 -18.47 -8.55 12.66
CA GLY A 187 -19.11 -9.85 12.54
C GLY A 187 -18.77 -10.86 13.65
N ARG A 188 -18.07 -10.43 14.70
CA ARG A 188 -17.65 -11.29 15.83
C ARG A 188 -17.54 -10.51 17.14
N PRO A 189 -17.75 -11.14 18.32
CA PRO A 189 -17.72 -10.43 19.60
C PRO A 189 -16.31 -10.13 20.10
N SER A 190 -15.29 -10.87 19.65
CA SER A 190 -13.89 -10.68 20.04
C SER A 190 -13.00 -10.58 18.81
N MET A 191 -11.98 -9.73 18.89
CA MET A 191 -11.04 -9.43 17.81
C MET A 191 -9.61 -9.53 18.33
N SER A 192 -8.77 -10.26 17.63
CA SER A 192 -7.32 -10.20 17.82
C SER A 192 -6.74 -8.98 17.10
N PRO A 193 -5.59 -8.45 17.55
CA PRO A 193 -4.94 -7.31 16.92
C PRO A 193 -4.67 -7.46 15.42
N ALA A 194 -4.31 -8.66 14.96
CA ALA A 194 -4.00 -8.93 13.56
C ALA A 194 -5.23 -8.74 12.65
N GLU A 195 -6.41 -9.07 13.16
CA GLU A 195 -7.65 -9.08 12.39
C GLU A 195 -8.15 -7.67 12.06
N TYR A 196 -7.75 -6.66 12.85
CA TYR A 196 -8.07 -5.28 12.54
C TYR A 196 -7.48 -4.81 11.20
N SER A 197 -6.34 -5.36 10.77
CA SER A 197 -5.72 -5.03 9.49
C SER A 197 -6.54 -5.46 8.27
N ALA A 198 -7.41 -6.46 8.43
CA ALA A 198 -8.30 -6.95 7.37
C ALA A 198 -9.54 -6.05 7.17
N HIS A 199 -9.84 -5.17 8.13
CA HIS A 199 -11.06 -4.36 8.13
C HIS A 199 -10.75 -2.88 7.85
N PRO A 200 -11.72 -2.11 7.33
CA PRO A 200 -11.53 -0.68 7.12
C PRO A 200 -11.22 0.06 8.42
N ALA A 201 -10.27 0.98 8.39
CA ALA A 201 -9.87 1.77 9.56
C ALA A 201 -11.07 2.48 10.24
N ALA A 202 -12.05 2.93 9.45
CA ALA A 202 -13.28 3.55 9.94
C ALA A 202 -14.09 2.68 10.92
N GLY A 203 -13.92 1.35 10.87
CA GLY A 203 -14.52 0.43 11.83
C GLY A 203 -14.07 0.71 13.27
N LEU A 204 -12.80 1.08 13.48
CA LEU A 204 -12.26 1.39 14.81
C LEU A 204 -12.98 2.59 15.43
N TYR A 205 -13.27 3.60 14.62
CA TYR A 205 -14.07 4.74 15.08
C TYR A 205 -15.50 4.31 15.41
N ARG A 206 -16.14 3.52 14.54
CA ARG A 206 -17.50 2.99 14.80
C ARG A 206 -17.58 2.12 16.05
N LEU A 207 -16.49 1.46 16.45
CA LEU A 207 -16.44 0.65 17.68
C LEU A 207 -16.56 1.51 18.96
N VAL A 208 -16.04 2.74 18.94
CA VAL A 208 -16.01 3.63 20.12
C VAL A 208 -16.96 4.83 20.01
N GLN A 209 -17.54 5.07 18.82
CA GLN A 209 -18.45 6.20 18.59
C GLN A 209 -19.66 6.14 19.54
N GLY A 210 -19.97 7.21 20.26
CA GLY A 210 -21.12 7.25 21.18
C GLY A 210 -20.96 6.38 22.43
N SER A 211 -19.77 5.83 22.69
CA SER A 211 -19.45 5.27 24.00
C SER A 211 -18.73 6.30 24.87
N ARG A 212 -18.72 6.07 26.18
CA ARG A 212 -18.02 6.91 27.16
C ARG A 212 -16.50 6.94 26.97
N VAL A 213 -15.94 6.08 26.11
CA VAL A 213 -14.50 6.07 25.77
C VAL A 213 -14.02 7.40 25.19
N LEU A 214 -14.91 8.11 24.49
CA LEU A 214 -14.59 9.40 23.87
C LEU A 214 -14.78 10.58 24.81
N GLU A 215 -15.34 10.37 26.00
CA GLU A 215 -15.49 11.39 27.03
C GLU A 215 -14.15 11.65 27.73
N SER A 216 -13.96 12.90 28.17
CA SER A 216 -12.78 13.26 28.98
C SER A 216 -12.79 12.48 30.30
N VAL A 217 -11.60 12.02 30.71
CA VAL A 217 -11.35 11.46 32.06
C VAL A 217 -10.99 12.56 33.05
N LEU A 218 -10.46 13.67 32.53
CA LEU A 218 -10.12 14.89 33.26
C LEU A 218 -11.32 15.83 33.30
#